data_AF-U6DXB4-F1
#
_entry.id   AF-U6DXB4-F1
#
_cell.length_a   1.000
_cell.length_b   1.000
_cell.length_c   1.000
_cell.angle_alpha   90.00
_cell.angle_beta   90.00
_cell.angle_gamma   90.00
#
_symmetry.space_group_name_H-M   'P 1'
#
loop_
_entity.id
_entity.type
_entity.pdbx_description
1 polymer ?
#
loop_
_entity_poly.entity_id
_entity_poly.type
_entity_poly.pdbx_seq_one_letter_code
_entity_poly.pdbx_strand_id
1 'polypeptide(L)'
;GELFAQAPVEQYPGIAVETVTDSSRYFVIRIQDGTGRSAFIGIGFTDRGDAFDFNVSLQDHFKWVKQESEISKESQDMDNRPKLDLGFKEGQTIKLSIG
;
A
#
# COMPACT_ATOMS: atom_id res chain seq x y z
N GLY A 1 -1.49 9.46 26.93
CA GLY A 1 -0.09 9.39 26.47
C GLY A 1 0.19 10.64 25.66
N GLU A 2 1.38 11.22 25.84
CA GLU A 2 1.84 12.36 25.05
C GLU A 2 2.55 11.86 23.79
N LEU A 3 2.42 12.58 22.66
CA LEU A 3 3.06 12.20 21.40
C LEU A 3 4.56 12.43 21.51
N PHE A 4 5.34 11.34 21.58
CA PHE A 4 6.79 11.42 21.66
C PHE A 4 7.44 11.63 20.27
N ALA A 5 6.98 10.91 19.26
CA ALA A 5 7.48 11.02 17.89
C ALA A 5 6.43 10.55 16.88
N GLN A 6 6.52 11.05 15.65
CA GLN A 6 5.69 10.64 14.52
C GLN A 6 6.58 10.23 13.34
N ALA A 7 6.21 9.16 12.65
CA ALA A 7 6.91 8.67 11.47
C ALA A 7 5.90 8.46 10.34
N PRO A 8 5.78 9.41 9.39
CA PRO A 8 4.97 9.18 8.21
C PRO A 8 5.62 8.11 7.32
N VAL A 9 4.88 7.04 7.04
CA VAL A 9 5.30 5.94 6.17
C VAL A 9 4.45 6.01 4.90
N GLU A 10 5.08 6.35 3.77
CA GLU A 10 4.37 6.47 2.48
C GLU A 10 4.37 5.15 1.70
N GLN A 11 5.40 4.34 1.89
CA GLN A 11 5.61 3.09 1.17
C GLN A 11 6.35 2.08 2.06
N TYR A 12 5.95 0.82 1.96
CA TYR A 12 6.61 -0.30 2.60
C TYR A 12 6.78 -1.46 1.60
N PRO A 13 7.99 -2.07 1.50
CA PRO A 13 9.22 -1.71 2.20
C PRO A 13 9.81 -0.37 1.71
N GLY A 14 10.41 0.40 2.61
CA GLY A 14 10.97 1.73 2.30
C GLY A 14 11.83 2.29 3.44
N ILE A 15 12.43 3.47 3.23
CA ILE A 15 13.36 4.09 4.20
C ILE A 15 12.73 4.54 5.52
N ALA A 16 11.40 4.53 5.62
CA ALA A 16 10.69 4.99 6.80
C ALA A 16 10.73 3.97 7.94
N VAL A 17 10.79 2.66 7.61
CA VAL A 17 10.91 1.57 8.58
C VAL A 17 11.83 0.49 8.00
N GLU A 18 12.95 0.25 8.67
CA GLU A 18 13.95 -0.75 8.27
C GLU A 18 14.14 -1.78 9.39
N THR A 19 14.10 -3.07 9.03
CA THR A 19 14.36 -4.18 9.96
C THR A 19 15.86 -4.37 10.17
N VAL A 20 16.30 -4.59 11.40
CA VAL A 20 17.72 -4.88 11.65
C VAL A 20 18.06 -6.32 11.24
N THR A 21 19.16 -6.52 10.51
CA THR A 21 19.53 -7.82 9.92
C THR A 21 19.97 -8.86 10.95
N ASP A 22 20.50 -8.43 12.10
CA ASP A 22 20.98 -9.34 13.16
C ASP A 22 19.86 -9.75 14.13
N SER A 23 18.70 -9.09 14.06
CA SER A 23 17.61 -9.29 15.01
C SER A 23 16.25 -8.90 14.44
N SER A 24 15.33 -9.86 14.42
CA SER A 24 13.93 -9.62 14.03
C SER A 24 13.14 -8.79 15.06
N ARG A 25 13.75 -8.38 16.18
CA ARG A 25 13.09 -7.60 17.24
C ARG A 25 13.39 -6.10 17.18
N TYR A 26 14.39 -5.70 16.41
CA TYR A 26 14.82 -4.31 16.32
C TYR A 26 14.50 -3.73 14.95
N PHE A 27 14.09 -2.47 14.96
CA PHE A 27 13.74 -1.72 13.76
C PHE A 27 14.30 -0.32 13.86
N VAL A 28 14.65 0.26 12.73
CA VAL A 28 15.01 1.68 12.60
C VAL A 28 13.84 2.40 11.95
N ILE A 29 13.33 3.44 12.60
CA ILE A 29 12.21 4.24 12.13
C ILE A 29 12.69 5.66 11.84
N ARG A 30 12.31 6.18 10.67
CA ARG A 30 12.52 7.59 10.31
C ARG A 30 11.35 8.43 10.83
N ILE A 31 11.58 9.14 11.91
CA ILE A 31 10.61 10.11 12.44
C ILE A 31 10.76 11.45 11.72
N GLN A 32 9.67 12.19 11.62
CA GLN A 32 9.64 13.53 11.06
C GLN A 32 8.87 14.44 12.02
N ASP A 33 9.43 15.60 12.31
CA ASP A 33 8.75 16.67 13.04
C ASP A 33 7.87 17.50 12.10
N GLY A 34 6.86 18.20 12.63
CA GLY A 34 5.96 19.09 11.88
C GLY A 34 6.68 20.22 11.13
N THR A 35 7.95 20.46 11.45
CA THR A 35 8.85 21.40 10.76
C THR A 35 9.57 20.81 9.54
N GLY A 36 9.35 19.52 9.24
CA GLY A 36 9.97 18.80 8.12
C GLY A 36 11.33 18.19 8.43
N ARG A 37 11.86 18.35 9.66
CA ARG A 37 13.11 17.73 10.09
C ARG A 37 12.92 16.24 10.31
N SER A 38 13.87 15.44 9.83
CA SER A 38 13.84 13.98 9.97
C SER A 38 14.96 13.48 10.88
N ALA A 39 14.68 12.46 11.68
CA ALA A 39 15.66 11.75 12.49
C ALA A 39 15.41 10.24 12.43
N PHE A 40 16.43 9.44 12.72
CA PHE A 40 16.30 7.98 12.80
C PHE A 40 16.34 7.56 14.26
N ILE A 41 15.37 6.74 14.67
CA ILE A 41 15.31 6.16 16.01
C ILE A 41 15.27 4.64 15.91
N GLY A 42 15.96 3.97 16.84
CA GLY A 42 15.87 2.53 16.99
C GLY A 42 14.73 2.18 17.93
N ILE A 43 13.83 1.30 17.50
CA ILE A 43 12.84 0.66 18.37
C ILE A 43 13.16 -0.81 18.54
N GLY A 44 12.80 -1.36 19.69
CA GLY A 44 13.03 -2.75 20.03
C GLY A 44 11.87 -3.33 20.82
N PHE A 45 11.42 -4.50 20.40
CA PHE A 45 10.41 -5.26 21.13
C PHE A 45 11.08 -6.26 22.07
N THR A 46 10.48 -6.46 23.24
CA THR A 46 10.96 -7.47 24.19
C THR A 46 10.66 -8.88 23.68
N ASP A 47 9.46 -9.11 23.14
CA ASP A 47 9.11 -10.40 22.54
C ASP A 47 9.25 -10.41 21.01
N ARG A 48 9.51 -11.60 20.45
CA ARG A 48 9.52 -11.79 18.99
C ARG A 48 8.12 -11.77 18.39
N GLY A 49 7.08 -12.16 19.14
CA GLY A 49 5.69 -12.09 18.69
C GLY A 49 5.28 -10.66 18.37
N ASP A 50 5.49 -9.74 19.33
CA ASP A 50 5.15 -8.33 19.15
C ASP A 50 5.88 -7.69 17.94
N ALA A 51 7.15 -8.02 17.77
CA ALA A 51 7.94 -7.56 16.62
C ALA A 51 7.40 -8.09 15.29
N PHE A 52 6.97 -9.35 15.27
CA PHE A 52 6.37 -9.97 14.10
C PHE A 52 5.03 -9.31 13.76
N ASP A 53 4.16 -9.11 14.75
CA ASP A 53 2.86 -8.47 14.58
C ASP A 53 3.01 -7.04 14.08
N PHE A 54 3.98 -6.28 14.59
CA PHE A 54 4.32 -4.94 14.08
C PHE A 54 4.68 -4.97 12.59
N ASN A 55 5.55 -5.89 12.19
CA ASN A 55 6.03 -5.99 10.82
C ASN A 55 4.91 -6.42 9.86
N VAL A 56 4.08 -7.40 10.26
CA VAL A 56 2.95 -7.89 9.46
C VAL A 56 1.86 -6.82 9.34
N SER A 57 1.54 -6.11 10.43
CA SER A 57 0.53 -5.05 10.42
C SER A 57 0.90 -3.93 9.46
N LEU A 58 2.18 -3.54 9.41
CA LEU A 58 2.67 -2.58 8.41
C LEU A 58 2.53 -3.13 6.99
N GLN A 59 3.00 -4.35 6.74
CA GLN A 59 2.91 -4.97 5.42
C GLN A 59 1.48 -5.06 4.90
N ASP A 60 0.55 -5.51 5.74
CA ASP A 60 -0.84 -5.69 5.37
C ASP A 60 -1.52 -4.35 5.06
N HIS A 61 -1.27 -3.32 5.88
CA HIS A 61 -1.77 -1.98 5.64
C HIS A 61 -1.32 -1.45 4.27
N PHE A 62 -0.03 -1.52 3.95
CA PHE A 62 0.47 -1.04 2.65
C PHE A 62 0.04 -1.89 1.47
N LYS A 63 -0.13 -3.20 1.66
CA LYS A 63 -0.70 -4.08 0.63
C LYS A 63 -2.13 -3.68 0.30
N TRP A 64 -2.94 -3.40 1.32
CA TRP A 64 -4.31 -2.94 1.14
C TRP A 64 -4.38 -1.54 0.50
N VAL A 65 -3.59 -0.59 0.97
CA VAL A 65 -3.50 0.76 0.37
C VAL A 65 -3.06 0.70 -1.09
N LYS A 66 -2.08 -0.16 -1.43
CA LYS A 66 -1.65 -0.34 -2.82
C LYS A 66 -2.79 -0.93 -3.67
N GLN A 67 -3.50 -1.93 -3.15
CA GLN A 67 -4.64 -2.54 -3.83
C GLN A 67 -5.79 -1.54 -4.04
N GLU A 68 -6.14 -0.72 -3.05
CA GLU A 68 -7.12 0.36 -3.22
C GLU A 68 -6.66 1.39 -4.25
N SER A 69 -5.37 1.75 -4.26
CA SER A 69 -4.81 2.66 -5.25
C SER A 69 -4.85 2.08 -6.67
N GLU A 70 -4.64 0.77 -6.82
CA GLU A 70 -4.72 0.07 -8.10
C GLU A 70 -6.17 -0.05 -8.57
N ILE A 71 -7.12 -0.38 -7.69
CA ILE A 71 -8.56 -0.41 -8.03
C ILE A 71 -9.05 0.99 -8.42
N SER A 72 -8.62 2.03 -7.69
CA SER A 72 -8.97 3.41 -8.00
C SER A 72 -8.38 3.87 -9.34
N LYS A 73 -7.15 3.45 -9.64
CA LYS A 73 -6.50 3.69 -10.93
C LYS A 73 -7.13 2.90 -12.07
N GLU A 74 -7.52 1.63 -11.87
CA GLU A 74 -8.28 0.86 -12.86
C GLU A 74 -9.66 1.48 -13.11
N SER A 75 -10.27 2.08 -12.08
CA SER A 75 -11.52 2.83 -12.24
C SER A 75 -11.31 4.09 -13.09
N GLN A 76 -10.20 4.81 -12.90
CA GLN A 76 -9.84 5.98 -13.72
C GLN A 76 -9.34 5.62 -15.13
N ASP A 77 -8.64 4.50 -15.29
CA ASP A 77 -8.17 4.00 -16.59
C ASP A 77 -9.28 3.31 -17.39
N MET A 78 -10.34 2.81 -16.73
CA MET A 78 -11.60 2.43 -17.39
C MET A 78 -12.33 3.65 -17.96
N ASP A 79 -12.24 4.81 -17.32
CA ASP A 79 -12.79 6.08 -17.83
C ASP A 79 -11.92 6.71 -18.95
N ASN A 80 -10.62 6.38 -19.02
CA ASN A 80 -9.68 6.93 -20.00
C ASN A 80 -9.29 5.96 -21.13
N ARG A 81 -9.78 4.71 -21.12
CA ARG A 81 -9.77 3.89 -22.34
C ARG A 81 -10.83 4.44 -23.28
N PRO A 82 -10.52 4.63 -24.59
CA PRO A 82 -11.59 4.87 -25.55
C PRO A 82 -12.56 3.71 -25.42
N LYS A 83 -13.80 4.04 -25.01
CA LYS A 83 -14.91 3.10 -24.87
C LYS A 83 -14.91 2.26 -26.14
N LEU A 84 -14.40 1.04 -26.05
CA LEU A 84 -14.41 0.13 -27.18
C LEU A 84 -15.89 -0.24 -27.31
N ASP A 85 -16.61 0.52 -28.12
CA ASP A 85 -18.01 0.30 -28.46
C ASP A 85 -18.09 -1.05 -29.18
N LEU A 86 -18.16 -2.11 -28.39
CA LEU A 86 -18.46 -3.48 -28.79
C LEU A 86 -19.99 -3.67 -28.94
N GLY A 87 -20.76 -2.57 -28.89
CA GLY A 87 -22.15 -2.56 -29.31
C GLY A 87 -22.23 -2.66 -30.83
N PHE A 88 -23.05 -3.59 -31.32
CA PHE A 88 -23.35 -3.69 -32.75
C PHE A 88 -23.72 -2.32 -33.32
N LYS A 89 -23.10 -1.93 -34.43
CA LYS A 89 -23.55 -0.74 -35.18
C LYS A 89 -25.00 -0.95 -35.62
N GLU A 90 -25.80 0.12 -35.59
CA GLU A 90 -27.21 0.09 -36.01
C GLU A 90 -27.35 -0.61 -37.38
N GLY A 91 -27.93 -1.81 -37.39
CA GLY A 91 -28.18 -2.60 -38.59
C GLY A 91 -27.49 -3.97 -38.68
N GLN A 92 -26.63 -4.36 -37.72
CA GLN A 92 -26.03 -5.70 -37.73
C GLN A 92 -26.88 -6.71 -36.93
N THR A 93 -27.55 -7.62 -37.63
CA THR A 93 -28.38 -8.68 -37.03
C THR A 93 -27.59 -9.98 -36.89
N ILE A 94 -27.48 -10.52 -35.67
CA ILE A 94 -26.93 -11.86 -35.43
C ILE A 94 -27.98 -12.90 -35.85
N LYS A 95 -27.66 -13.72 -36.86
CA LYS A 95 -28.45 -14.92 -37.17
C LYS A 95 -28.04 -16.05 -36.22
N LEU A 96 -28.93 -16.43 -35.32
CA LEU A 96 -28.83 -17.64 -34.51
C LEU A 96 -29.56 -18.78 -35.23
N SER A 97 -28.82 -19.75 -35.76
CA SER A 97 -29.39 -21.03 -36.20
C SER A 97 -29.36 -21.99 -35.04
N ILE A 98 -30.49 -22.17 -34.38
CA ILE A 98 -30.69 -23.26 -33.41
C ILE A 98 -31.07 -24.51 -34.22
N GLY A 99 -30.26 -25.56 -34.11
CA GLY A 99 -30.52 -26.90 -34.65
C GLY A 99 -30.99 -27.83 -33.55
#